data_AF-A0A9X2LDK6-F1
#
_entry.id   AF-A0A9X2LDK6-F1
#
_cell.length_a   1.000
_cell.length_b   1.000
_cell.length_c   1.000
_cell.angle_alpha   90.00
_cell.angle_beta   90.00
_cell.angle_gamma   90.00
#
_symmetry.space_group_name_H-M   'P 1'
#
loop_
_entity.id
_entity.type
_entity.pdbx_description
1 polymer ?
#
loop_
_entity_poly.entity_id
_entity_poly.type
_entity_poly.pdbx_seq_one_letter_code
_entity_poly.pdbx_strand_id
1 'polypeptide(L)'
;MKKRAGDLRECARQARTLAKRLGPYLDSSAKQAQQSAPAIWKGPYATSATAQISDRKGKLNRMADALMNDAARWEAEARRLDEQAAGEDKKNKGGG
;
A
#
# COMPACT_ATOMS: atom_id res chain seq x y z
N MET A 1 -24.12 5.19 -8.53
CA MET A 1 -22.92 6.03 -8.38
C MET A 1 -22.41 6.06 -6.94
N LYS A 2 -23.15 6.64 -5.98
CA LYS A 2 -22.69 6.89 -4.59
C LYS A 2 -22.18 5.64 -3.83
N LYS A 3 -22.87 4.50 -3.91
CA LYS A 3 -22.44 3.25 -3.25
C LYS A 3 -21.06 2.79 -3.74
N ARG A 4 -20.88 2.74 -5.07
CA ARG A 4 -19.62 2.32 -5.71
C ARG A 4 -18.45 3.25 -5.36
N ALA A 5 -18.69 4.57 -5.30
CA ALA A 5 -17.67 5.52 -4.86
C ALA A 5 -17.30 5.33 -3.37
N GLY A 6 -18.27 4.99 -2.53
CA GLY A 6 -18.04 4.61 -1.13
C GLY A 6 -17.19 3.34 -0.99
N ASP A 7 -17.53 2.29 -1.73
CA ASP A 7 -16.79 1.02 -1.71
C ASP A 7 -15.32 1.22 -2.12
N LEU A 8 -15.08 2.01 -3.18
CA LEU A 8 -13.72 2.34 -3.64
C LEU A 8 -12.89 3.08 -2.59
N ARG A 9 -13.51 4.01 -1.85
CA ARG A 9 -12.84 4.74 -0.76
C ARG A 9 -12.48 3.81 0.40
N GLU A 10 -13.38 2.88 0.73
CA GLU A 10 -13.12 1.90 1.78
C GLU A 10 -11.98 0.96 1.38
N CYS A 11 -11.95 0.47 0.15
CA CYS A 11 -10.82 -0.28 -0.39
C CYS A 11 -9.50 0.52 -0.30
N ALA A 12 -9.52 1.80 -0.70
CA ALA A 12 -8.33 2.67 -0.62
C ALA A 12 -7.85 2.85 0.83
N ARG A 13 -8.77 3.02 1.79
CA ARG A 13 -8.46 3.12 3.21
C ARG A 13 -7.81 1.84 3.75
N GLN A 14 -8.37 0.68 3.40
CA GLN A 14 -7.85 -0.62 3.80
C GLN A 14 -6.46 -0.88 3.20
N ALA A 15 -6.27 -0.60 1.90
CA ALA A 15 -4.98 -0.75 1.24
C ALA A 15 -3.89 0.11 1.89
N ARG A 16 -4.18 1.37 2.25
CA ARG A 16 -3.23 2.21 3.00
C ARG A 16 -2.90 1.66 4.38
N THR A 17 -3.91 1.16 5.08
CA THR A 17 -3.71 0.56 6.41
C THR A 17 -2.79 -0.65 6.32
N LEU A 18 -2.98 -1.50 5.31
CA LEU A 18 -2.13 -2.65 5.06
C LEU A 18 -0.72 -2.25 4.63
N ALA A 19 -0.59 -1.31 3.69
CA ALA A 19 0.71 -0.82 3.21
C ALA A 19 1.57 -0.25 4.34
N LYS A 20 0.97 0.54 5.25
CA LYS A 20 1.65 1.09 6.43
C LYS A 20 2.21 0.02 7.37
N ARG A 21 1.57 -1.15 7.43
CA ARG A 21 2.01 -2.28 8.28
C ARG A 21 3.01 -3.16 7.54
N LEU A 22 2.81 -3.39 6.25
CA LEU A 22 3.60 -4.30 5.43
C LEU A 22 5.00 -3.75 5.10
N GLY A 23 5.09 -2.49 4.67
CA GLY A 23 6.36 -1.89 4.24
C GLY A 23 7.46 -2.01 5.31
N PRO A 24 7.28 -1.43 6.50
CA PRO A 24 8.32 -1.44 7.51
C PRO A 24 8.44 -2.76 8.29
N TYR A 25 7.64 -3.78 7.98
CA TYR A 25 7.50 -4.99 8.81
C TYR A 25 8.84 -5.69 9.09
N LEU A 26 9.74 -5.73 8.10
CA LEU A 26 11.06 -6.35 8.22
C LEU A 26 12.20 -5.34 8.32
N ASP A 27 11.94 -4.04 8.42
CA ASP A 27 13.01 -3.02 8.41
C ASP A 27 13.96 -3.17 9.60
N SER A 28 13.40 -3.35 10.80
CA SER A 28 14.20 -3.54 12.02
C SER A 28 15.00 -4.83 11.96
N SER A 29 14.36 -5.95 11.62
CA SER A 29 15.03 -7.25 11.52
C SER A 29 16.10 -7.29 10.43
N ALA A 30 15.86 -6.66 9.28
CA ALA A 30 16.87 -6.54 8.22
C ALA A 30 18.06 -5.69 8.69
N LYS A 31 17.80 -4.58 9.37
CA LYS A 31 18.85 -3.72 9.94
C LYS A 31 19.68 -4.48 10.98
N GLN A 32 19.04 -5.22 11.88
CA GLN A 32 19.72 -6.05 12.88
C GLN A 32 20.54 -7.17 12.23
N ALA A 33 20.00 -7.85 11.22
CA ALA A 33 20.70 -8.92 10.51
C ALA A 33 21.91 -8.42 9.71
N GLN A 34 21.92 -7.14 9.31
CA GLN A 34 23.05 -6.47 8.67
C GLN A 34 24.08 -5.96 9.69
N GLN A 35 23.66 -5.67 10.92
CA GLN A 35 24.56 -5.24 11.98
C GLN A 35 25.45 -6.40 12.42
N SER A 36 26.74 -6.31 12.09
CA SER A 36 27.77 -7.31 12.44
C SER A 36 28.28 -7.17 13.88
N ALA A 37 27.55 -6.46 14.76
CA ALA A 37 27.96 -6.13 16.11
C ALA A 37 26.84 -6.48 17.12
N PRO A 38 27.09 -7.40 18.07
CA PRO A 38 28.32 -8.18 18.24
C PRO A 38 28.53 -9.20 17.11
N ALA A 39 29.80 -9.51 16.84
CA ALA A 39 30.29 -10.32 15.71
C ALA A 39 29.86 -11.80 15.69
N ILE A 40 28.88 -12.18 16.51
CA ILE A 40 28.40 -13.55 16.71
C ILE A 40 27.60 -14.03 15.49
N TRP A 41 26.98 -13.10 14.74
CA TRP A 41 26.23 -13.39 13.52
C TRP A 41 27.13 -13.35 12.28
N LYS A 42 27.92 -14.41 12.08
CA LYS A 42 28.85 -14.57 10.94
C LYS A 42 28.79 -15.99 10.36
N GLY A 43 29.34 -16.14 9.15
CA GLY A 43 29.43 -17.42 8.45
C GLY A 43 28.33 -17.64 7.41
N PRO A 44 28.42 -18.74 6.62
CA PRO A 44 27.57 -18.94 5.44
C PRO A 44 26.07 -18.92 5.74
N TYR A 45 25.66 -19.49 6.86
CA TYR A 45 24.27 -19.47 7.29
C TYR A 45 23.79 -18.04 7.57
N ALA A 46 24.55 -17.27 8.37
CA ALA A 46 24.24 -15.89 8.68
C ALA A 46 24.12 -15.03 7.41
N THR A 47 25.07 -15.17 6.47
CA THR A 47 25.02 -14.50 5.17
C THR A 47 23.74 -14.86 4.39
N SER A 48 23.42 -16.15 4.28
CA SER A 48 22.24 -16.60 3.55
C SER A 48 20.93 -16.13 4.18
N ALA A 49 20.85 -16.13 5.51
CA ALA A 49 19.67 -15.70 6.25
C ALA A 49 19.47 -14.18 6.17
N THR A 50 20.54 -13.39 6.31
CA THR A 50 20.51 -11.94 6.10
C THR A 50 20.09 -11.57 4.68
N ALA A 51 20.57 -12.31 3.68
CA ALA A 51 20.14 -12.13 2.28
C ALA A 51 18.65 -12.43 2.09
N GLN A 52 18.14 -13.53 2.66
CA GLN A 52 16.71 -13.86 2.60
C GLN A 52 15.82 -12.82 3.29
N ILE A 53 16.22 -12.32 4.46
CA ILE A 53 15.49 -11.25 5.16
C ILE A 53 15.47 -9.98 4.31
N SER A 54 16.59 -9.63 3.68
CA SER A 54 16.69 -8.46 2.80
C SER A 54 15.80 -8.58 1.56
N ASP A 55 15.77 -9.76 0.92
CA ASP A 55 14.89 -10.04 -0.23
C ASP A 55 13.41 -9.95 0.17
N ARG A 56 13.03 -10.59 1.29
CA ARG A 56 11.66 -10.55 1.80
C ARG A 56 11.22 -9.13 2.14
N LYS A 57 12.09 -8.33 2.78
CA LYS A 57 11.86 -6.90 3.01
C LYS A 57 11.58 -6.18 1.68
N GLY A 58 12.43 -6.40 0.67
CA GLY A 58 12.26 -5.80 -0.65
C GLY A 58 10.93 -6.17 -1.33
N LYS A 59 10.43 -7.39 -1.13
CA LYS A 59 9.12 -7.85 -1.62
C LYS A 59 7.97 -7.17 -0.88
N LEU A 60 8.05 -7.09 0.45
CA LEU A 60 7.04 -6.42 1.27
C LEU A 60 6.91 -4.93 0.95
N ASN A 61 8.05 -4.24 0.73
CA ASN A 61 8.05 -2.85 0.29
C ASN A 61 7.36 -2.68 -1.06
N ARG A 62 7.69 -3.52 -2.06
CA ARG A 62 7.03 -3.50 -3.37
C ARG A 62 5.51 -3.75 -3.28
N MET A 63 5.09 -4.66 -2.40
CA MET A 63 3.66 -4.89 -2.17
C MET A 63 2.97 -3.69 -1.51
N ALA A 64 3.63 -3.05 -0.54
CA ALA A 64 3.12 -1.83 0.07
C ALA A 64 2.99 -0.69 -0.94
N ASP A 65 3.98 -0.50 -1.82
CA ASP A 65 3.95 0.50 -2.88
C ASP A 65 2.83 0.21 -3.89
N ALA A 66 2.64 -1.05 -4.29
CA ALA A 66 1.54 -1.45 -5.16
C ALA A 66 0.17 -1.14 -4.54
N LEU A 67 -0.02 -1.46 -3.25
CA LEU A 67 -1.25 -1.13 -2.52
C LEU A 67 -1.48 0.39 -2.44
N MET A 68 -0.43 1.19 -2.25
CA MET A 68 -0.54 2.65 -2.25
C MET A 68 -0.94 3.20 -3.62
N ASN A 69 -0.38 2.64 -4.70
CA ASN A 69 -0.74 3.00 -6.07
C ASN A 69 -2.20 2.64 -6.39
N ASP A 70 -2.65 1.45 -6.01
CA ASP A 70 -4.04 1.02 -6.21
C ASP A 70 -5.01 1.87 -5.38
N ALA A 71 -4.65 2.21 -4.14
CA ALA A 71 -5.44 3.13 -3.33
C ALA A 71 -5.62 4.50 -4.01
N ALA A 72 -4.56 5.06 -4.59
CA ALA A 72 -4.65 6.32 -5.33
C ALA A 72 -5.56 6.22 -6.56
N ARG A 73 -5.51 5.09 -7.29
CA ARG A 73 -6.39 4.82 -8.44
C ARG A 73 -7.86 4.72 -8.04
N TRP A 74 -8.16 4.01 -6.97
CA TRP A 74 -9.53 3.87 -6.47
C TRP A 74 -10.12 5.20 -6.01
N GLU A 75 -9.31 6.06 -5.39
CA GLU A 75 -9.76 7.41 -5.02
C GLU A 75 -10.03 8.31 -6.21
N ALA A 76 -9.17 8.25 -7.24
CA ALA A 76 -9.38 8.99 -8.47
C ALA A 76 -10.70 8.57 -9.14
N GLU A 77 -10.97 7.27 -9.22
CA GLU A 77 -12.23 6.78 -9.79
C GLU A 77 -13.44 7.11 -8.90
N ALA A 78 -13.30 7.04 -7.57
CA ALA A 78 -14.36 7.46 -6.66
C ALA A 78 -14.71 8.94 -6.84
N ARG A 79 -13.71 9.82 -7.00
CA ARG A 79 -13.91 11.24 -7.32
C ARG A 79 -14.62 11.41 -8.66
N ARG A 80 -14.19 10.68 -9.70
CA ARG A 80 -14.83 10.71 -11.02
C ARG A 80 -16.31 10.33 -10.98
N LEU A 81 -16.65 9.29 -10.21
CA LEU A 81 -18.04 8.86 -10.04
C LEU A 81 -18.91 9.90 -9.33
N ASP A 82 -18.34 10.63 -8.36
CA ASP A 82 -19.06 11.70 -7.67
C ASP A 82 -19.26 12.92 -8.57
N GLU A 83 -18.28 13.27 -9.41
CA GLU A 83 -18.40 14.34 -10.40
C GLU A 83 -19.47 14.02 -11.45
N GLN A 84 -19.52 12.76 -11.92
CA GLN A 84 -20.58 12.30 -12.83
C GLN A 84 -21.96 12.42 -12.20
N ALA A 85 -22.12 11.94 -10.96
CA ALA A 85 -23.38 12.05 -10.24
C ALA A 85 -23.82 13.51 -10.05
N ALA A 86 -22.89 14.41 -9.71
CA ALA A 86 -23.17 15.84 -9.57
C ALA A 86 -23.54 16.52 -10.91
N GLY A 87 -22.94 16.08 -12.01
CA GLY A 87 -23.27 16.54 -13.36
C GLY A 87 -24.66 16.10 -13.83
N GLU A 88 -25.03 14.84 -13.55
CA GLU A 88 -26.37 14.31 -13.81
C GLU A 88 -27.45 15.06 -13.02
N ASP A 89 -27.21 15.32 -11.73
CA ASP A 89 -28.13 16.07 -10.87
C ASP A 89 -28.35 17.52 -11.37
N LYS A 90 -27.31 18.17 -11.90
CA LYS A 90 -27.41 19.52 -12.49
C LYS A 90 -28.19 19.52 -13.81
N LYS A 91 -27.94 18.52 -14.67
CA LYS A 91 -28.64 18.40 -15.96
C LYS A 91 -30.14 18.16 -15.76
N ASN A 92 -30.52 17.39 -14.74
CA ASN A 92 -31.91 17.12 -14.42
C ASN A 92 -32.66 18.33 -13.83
N LYS A 93 -31.96 19.27 -13.18
CA LYS A 93 -32.55 20.49 -12.60
C LYS A 93 -32.63 21.69 -13.55
N GLY A 94 -31.92 21.67 -14.67
CA GLY A 94 -31.89 22.79 -15.65
C GLY A 94 -32.74 22.58 -16.91
N GLY A 95 -33.46 21.46 -17.02
CA GLY A 95 -34.30 21.11 -18.17
C GLY A 95 -35.81 21.23 -17.93
N GLY A 96 -36.22 21.99 -16.91
CA GLY A 96 -37.62 22.31 -16.61
C GLY A 96 -37.96 23.73 -16.99
#